data_AF-A0A9E2X3D0-F1
#
_entry.id   AF-A0A9E2X3D0-F1
#
_cell.length_a   1.000
_cell.length_b   1.000
_cell.length_c   1.000
_cell.angle_alpha   90.00
_cell.angle_beta   90.00
_cell.angle_gamma   90.00
#
_symmetry.space_group_name_H-M   'P 1'
#
loop_
_entity.id
_entity.type
_entity.pdbx_description
1 polymer ?
#
loop_
_entity_poly.entity_id
_entity_poly.type
_entity_poly.pdbx_seq_one_letter_code
_entity_poly.pdbx_strand_id
1 'polypeptide(L)'
;MSKIDLHKNKVKAPFKAPDAYFEELTSNIQERISVPAPAPRPSFQWKWALAPAMVLILALAFYFYPTGSEVNIDQMLVDISDEQIEAYLELSDISEYEIAQFIDNAEGLEETNDFLEGIDIEAGDLENFIIDLEGLEKI
;
A
#
# COMPACT_ATOMS: atom_id res chain seq x y z
N MET A 1 90.52 30.96 -19.98
CA MET A 1 89.32 30.17 -20.34
C MET A 1 89.76 29.06 -21.28
N SER A 2 89.84 27.81 -20.81
CA SER A 2 90.31 26.68 -21.62
C SER A 2 89.18 26.21 -22.56
N LYS A 3 89.47 26.06 -23.85
CA LYS A 3 88.55 25.46 -24.83
C LYS A 3 88.45 23.96 -24.57
N ILE A 4 87.23 23.43 -24.51
CA ILE A 4 86.97 22.00 -24.32
C ILE A 4 86.86 21.37 -25.71
N ASP A 5 87.86 20.58 -26.10
CA ASP A 5 87.87 19.88 -27.38
C ASP A 5 87.09 18.56 -27.29
N LEU A 6 85.84 18.55 -27.79
CA LEU A 6 84.92 17.39 -27.75
C LEU A 6 85.47 16.13 -28.46
N HIS A 7 86.45 16.27 -29.35
CA HIS A 7 86.99 15.15 -30.12
C HIS A 7 88.02 14.31 -29.35
N LYS A 8 88.56 14.81 -28.24
CA LYS A 8 89.59 14.11 -27.44
C LYS A 8 89.00 13.08 -26.47
N ASN A 9 87.72 13.21 -26.10
CA ASN A 9 87.03 12.27 -25.23
C ASN A 9 85.74 11.79 -25.89
N LYS A 10 85.82 10.65 -26.62
CA LYS A 10 84.63 9.96 -27.09
C LYS A 10 83.93 9.36 -25.87
N VAL A 11 82.97 10.11 -25.33
CA VAL A 11 82.08 9.64 -24.27
C VAL A 11 81.36 8.40 -24.79
N LYS A 12 81.74 7.22 -24.30
CA LYS A 12 81.04 5.97 -24.61
C LYS A 12 79.65 6.08 -23.99
N ALA A 13 78.61 5.97 -24.82
CA ALA A 13 77.25 5.90 -24.32
C ALA A 13 77.14 4.66 -23.40
N PRO A 14 76.77 4.82 -22.12
CA PRO A 14 76.71 3.70 -21.17
C PRO A 14 75.58 2.71 -21.52
N PHE A 15 74.66 3.10 -22.41
CA PHE A 15 73.55 2.28 -22.86
C PHE A 15 73.55 2.23 -24.39
N LYS A 16 73.52 1.01 -24.93
CA LYS A 16 73.31 0.75 -26.35
C LYS A 16 71.92 0.14 -26.49
N ALA A 17 71.12 0.67 -27.41
CA ALA A 17 69.84 0.05 -27.74
C ALA A 17 70.09 -1.34 -28.36
N PRO A 18 69.19 -2.31 -28.12
CA PRO A 18 69.21 -3.59 -28.82
C PRO A 18 69.17 -3.39 -30.34
N ASP A 19 69.78 -4.31 -31.06
CA ASP A 19 69.72 -4.32 -32.52
C ASP A 19 68.24 -4.44 -32.96
N ALA A 20 67.86 -3.73 -34.03
CA ALA A 20 66.49 -3.62 -34.55
C ALA A 20 65.42 -2.95 -33.64
N TYR A 21 65.78 -2.38 -32.47
CA TYR A 21 64.81 -1.71 -31.57
C TYR A 21 63.92 -0.67 -32.27
N PHE A 22 64.51 0.20 -33.10
CA PHE A 22 63.75 1.25 -33.79
C PHE A 22 62.94 0.72 -34.97
N GLU A 23 63.31 -0.43 -35.54
CA GLU A 23 62.56 -1.09 -36.61
C GLU A 23 61.28 -1.72 -36.03
N GLU A 24 61.41 -2.44 -34.91
CA GLU A 24 60.28 -3.05 -34.22
C GLU A 24 59.39 -2.03 -33.51
N LEU A 25 59.94 -0.90 -33.04
CA LEU A 25 59.18 0.14 -32.35
C LEU A 25 57.99 0.64 -33.18
N THR A 26 58.20 0.87 -34.47
CA THR A 26 57.15 1.34 -35.37
C THR A 26 56.03 0.32 -35.50
N SER A 27 56.39 -0.97 -35.64
CA SER A 27 55.44 -2.07 -35.71
C SER A 27 54.65 -2.23 -34.40
N ASN A 28 55.34 -2.19 -33.26
CA ASN A 28 54.75 -2.29 -31.93
C ASN A 28 53.76 -1.16 -31.61
N ILE A 29 54.06 0.07 -32.05
CA ILE A 29 53.16 1.22 -31.88
C ILE A 29 51.91 1.04 -32.74
N GLN A 30 52.08 0.65 -34.01
CA GLN A 30 50.96 0.41 -34.94
C GLN A 30 50.04 -0.70 -34.41
N GLU A 31 50.60 -1.80 -33.93
CA GLU A 31 49.82 -2.91 -33.38
C GLU A 31 48.93 -2.45 -32.20
N ARG A 32 49.48 -1.60 -31.33
CA ARG A 32 48.76 -1.08 -30.16
C ARG A 32 47.64 -0.10 -30.51
N ILE A 33 47.80 0.71 -31.56
CA ILE A 33 46.74 1.64 -32.01
C ILE A 33 45.69 0.96 -32.88
N SER A 34 46.06 -0.14 -33.54
CA SER A 34 45.15 -0.93 -34.38
C SER A 34 44.20 -1.80 -33.58
N VAL A 35 44.41 -1.98 -32.27
CA VAL A 35 43.43 -2.62 -31.40
C VAL A 35 42.21 -1.71 -31.26
N PRO A 36 41.04 -2.09 -31.79
CA PRO A 36 39.83 -1.29 -31.62
C PRO A 36 39.51 -1.22 -30.13
N ALA A 37 39.25 -0.02 -29.62
CA ALA A 37 38.78 0.16 -28.26
C ALA A 37 37.57 -0.74 -28.02
N PRO A 38 37.49 -1.43 -26.86
CA PRO A 38 36.35 -2.28 -26.57
C PRO A 38 35.08 -1.45 -26.68
N ALA A 39 34.14 -1.89 -27.53
CA ALA A 39 32.87 -1.22 -27.72
C ALA A 39 32.22 -0.96 -26.35
N PRO A 40 31.57 0.21 -26.15
CA PRO A 40 30.92 0.52 -24.89
C PRO A 40 29.88 -0.57 -24.60
N ARG A 41 30.20 -1.43 -23.64
CA ARG A 41 29.26 -2.46 -23.17
C ARG A 41 28.18 -1.72 -22.39
N PRO A 42 26.90 -1.83 -22.74
CA PRO A 42 25.84 -1.27 -21.92
C PRO A 42 25.86 -2.00 -20.57
N SER A 43 26.39 -1.34 -19.55
CA SER A 43 26.35 -1.82 -18.18
C SER A 43 24.96 -1.55 -17.64
N PHE A 44 24.00 -2.39 -18.04
CA PHE A 44 22.65 -2.32 -17.51
C PHE A 44 22.71 -2.69 -16.02
N GLN A 45 22.81 -1.68 -15.16
CA GLN A 45 22.90 -1.85 -13.72
C GLN A 45 21.51 -2.23 -13.20
N TRP A 46 21.23 -3.53 -13.06
CA TRP A 46 20.00 -4.10 -12.48
C TRP A 46 19.71 -3.66 -11.03
N LYS A 47 20.52 -2.76 -10.45
CA LYS A 47 20.34 -2.20 -9.11
C LYS A 47 18.95 -1.58 -8.92
N TRP A 48 18.31 -1.11 -9.98
CA TRP A 48 16.97 -0.50 -9.95
C TRP A 48 15.89 -1.36 -10.63
N ALA A 49 16.21 -2.59 -11.06
CA ALA A 49 15.23 -3.47 -11.71
C ALA A 49 14.11 -3.93 -10.75
N LEU A 50 14.32 -3.79 -9.43
CA LEU A 50 13.31 -4.09 -8.40
C LEU A 50 12.22 -2.99 -8.29
N ALA A 51 12.54 -1.74 -8.64
CA ALA A 51 11.61 -0.62 -8.54
C ALA A 51 10.39 -0.74 -9.47
N PRO A 52 10.51 -1.07 -10.78
CA PRO A 52 9.35 -1.24 -11.64
C PRO A 52 8.48 -2.45 -11.26
N ALA A 53 9.10 -3.52 -10.72
CA ALA A 53 8.35 -4.67 -10.22
C ALA A 53 7.48 -4.31 -9.01
N MET A 54 8.01 -3.51 -8.07
CA MET A 54 7.24 -2.99 -6.93
C MET A 54 6.07 -2.10 -7.36
N VAL A 55 6.27 -1.21 -8.34
CA VAL A 55 5.20 -0.34 -8.86
C VAL A 55 4.11 -1.18 -9.54
N LEU A 56 4.48 -2.21 -10.32
CA LEU A 56 3.52 -3.12 -10.93
C LEU A 56 2.72 -3.92 -9.90
N ILE A 57 3.38 -4.43 -8.85
CA ILE A 57 2.71 -5.17 -7.76
C ILE A 57 1.73 -4.27 -7.03
N LEU A 58 2.11 -3.03 -6.71
CA LEU A 58 1.23 -2.06 -6.04
C LEU A 58 0.06 -1.65 -6.95
N ALA A 59 0.30 -1.46 -8.25
CA ALA A 59 -0.76 -1.17 -9.21
C ALA A 59 -1.74 -2.33 -9.36
N LEU A 60 -1.25 -3.58 -9.39
CA LEU A 60 -2.10 -4.77 -9.40
C LEU A 60 -2.89 -4.88 -8.10
N ALA A 61 -2.23 -4.71 -6.94
CA ALA A 61 -2.87 -4.76 -5.63
C ALA A 61 -3.95 -3.68 -5.51
N PHE A 62 -3.70 -2.47 -6.01
CA PHE A 62 -4.70 -1.39 -6.04
C PHE A 62 -5.85 -1.71 -6.98
N TYR A 63 -5.59 -2.27 -8.16
CA TYR A 63 -6.60 -2.68 -9.13
C TYR A 63 -7.52 -3.80 -8.60
N PHE A 64 -6.97 -4.73 -7.81
CA PHE A 64 -7.73 -5.81 -7.18
C PHE A 64 -8.21 -5.47 -5.77
N TYR A 65 -7.90 -4.29 -5.24
CA TYR A 65 -8.41 -3.88 -3.94
C TYR A 65 -9.91 -3.60 -4.10
N PRO A 66 -10.79 -4.31 -3.38
CA PRO A 66 -12.21 -4.02 -3.43
C PRO A 66 -12.45 -2.63 -2.82
N THR A 67 -12.49 -1.60 -3.66
CA THR A 67 -13.00 -0.27 -3.30
C THR A 67 -14.52 -0.35 -3.26
N GLY A 68 -15.04 -0.75 -2.12
CA GLY A 68 -16.48 -0.85 -1.92
C GLY A 68 -16.86 -1.98 -0.97
N SER A 69 -16.51 -1.86 0.30
CA SER A 69 -17.47 -2.27 1.32
C SER A 69 -18.43 -1.09 1.42
N GLU A 70 -19.49 -1.10 0.61
CA GLU A 70 -20.66 -0.30 0.98
C GLU A 70 -21.07 -0.83 2.35
N VAL A 71 -20.81 -0.03 3.38
CA VAL A 71 -21.32 -0.27 4.72
C VAL A 71 -22.83 -0.11 4.57
N ASN A 72 -23.48 -1.22 4.23
CA ASN A 72 -24.93 -1.30 4.18
C ASN A 72 -25.37 -1.30 5.63
N ILE A 73 -25.62 -0.10 6.14
CA ILE A 73 -26.09 0.12 7.51
C ILE A 73 -27.33 -0.75 7.75
N ASP A 74 -28.17 -0.91 6.72
CA ASP A 74 -29.34 -1.79 6.75
C ASP A 74 -28.98 -3.26 7.02
N GLN A 75 -27.90 -3.80 6.45
CA GLN A 75 -27.46 -5.16 6.75
C GLN A 75 -26.87 -5.27 8.15
N MET A 76 -26.16 -4.23 8.61
CA MET A 76 -25.62 -4.21 9.97
C MET A 76 -26.71 -4.08 11.03
N LEU A 77 -27.83 -3.41 10.74
CA LEU A 77 -28.98 -3.28 11.64
C LEU A 77 -29.80 -4.57 11.69
N VAL A 78 -29.92 -5.28 10.58
CA VAL A 78 -30.59 -6.60 10.52
C VAL A 78 -29.82 -7.68 11.28
N ASP A 79 -28.49 -7.58 11.33
CA ASP A 79 -27.63 -8.55 12.00
C ASP A 79 -27.49 -8.31 13.53
N ILE A 80 -28.13 -7.27 14.08
CA ILE A 80 -28.19 -7.05 15.53
C ILE A 80 -29.23 -8.02 16.11
N SER A 81 -28.79 -8.89 17.01
CA SER A 81 -29.69 -9.80 17.72
C SER A 81 -30.31 -9.15 18.96
N ASP A 82 -31.45 -9.66 19.41
CA ASP A 82 -32.16 -9.16 20.60
C ASP A 82 -31.25 -9.14 21.84
N GLU A 83 -30.38 -10.14 22.00
CA GLU A 83 -29.46 -10.20 23.13
C GLU A 83 -28.40 -9.09 23.10
N GLN A 84 -28.03 -8.59 21.91
CA GLN A 84 -27.10 -7.46 21.78
C GLN A 84 -27.78 -6.13 22.12
N ILE A 85 -29.07 -6.01 21.78
CA ILE A 85 -29.89 -4.86 22.17
C ILE A 85 -30.07 -4.85 23.68
N GLU A 86 -30.43 -5.99 24.27
CA GLU A 86 -30.55 -6.15 25.73
C GLU A 86 -29.23 -5.84 26.44
N ALA A 87 -28.11 -6.38 25.97
CA ALA A 87 -26.80 -6.11 26.57
C ALA A 87 -26.38 -4.64 26.44
N TYR A 88 -26.71 -3.98 25.33
CA TYR A 88 -26.45 -2.55 25.14
C TYR A 88 -27.34 -1.69 26.05
N LEU A 89 -28.61 -2.07 26.23
CA LEU A 89 -29.56 -1.42 27.13
C LEU A 89 -29.28 -1.71 28.61
N GLU A 90 -28.63 -2.81 28.96
CA GLU A 90 -28.19 -3.06 30.33
C GLU A 90 -26.91 -2.27 30.65
N LEU A 91 -26.01 -2.14 29.67
CA LEU A 91 -24.79 -1.34 29.81
C LEU A 91 -25.09 0.16 29.81
N SER A 92 -26.04 0.57 28.99
CA SER A 92 -26.53 1.95 28.93
C SER A 92 -27.55 2.10 30.06
N ASP A 93 -27.25 2.87 31.10
CA ASP A 93 -28.15 3.12 32.24
C ASP A 93 -29.36 4.00 31.82
N ILE A 94 -30.15 3.51 30.87
CA ILE A 94 -31.32 4.16 30.30
C ILE A 94 -32.54 3.39 30.80
N SER A 95 -33.40 4.09 31.52
CA SER A 95 -34.66 3.52 31.99
C SER A 95 -35.69 3.45 30.87
N GLU A 96 -36.60 2.48 30.96
CA GLU A 96 -37.76 2.36 30.06
C GLU A 96 -38.59 3.66 29.99
N TYR A 97 -38.68 4.39 31.11
CA TYR A 97 -39.34 5.69 31.17
C TYR A 97 -38.64 6.77 30.34
N GLU A 98 -37.30 6.78 30.30
CA GLU A 98 -36.54 7.69 29.45
C GLU A 98 -36.72 7.33 27.97
N ILE A 99 -36.76 6.03 27.62
CA ILE A 99 -37.06 5.58 26.25
C ILE A 99 -38.45 6.06 25.81
N ALA A 100 -39.46 5.86 26.66
CA ALA A 100 -40.82 6.32 26.40
C ALA A 100 -40.89 7.84 26.24
N GLN A 101 -40.13 8.59 27.06
CA GLN A 101 -40.02 10.04 26.94
C GLN A 101 -39.37 10.46 25.62
N PHE A 102 -38.36 9.74 25.12
CA PHE A 102 -37.76 10.05 23.81
C PHE A 102 -38.71 9.78 22.64
N ILE A 103 -39.54 8.75 22.72
CA ILE A 103 -40.56 8.44 21.71
C ILE A 103 -41.66 9.53 21.71
N ASP A 104 -42.09 9.97 22.90
CA ASP A 104 -43.16 10.96 23.04
C ASP A 104 -42.70 12.39 22.69
N ASN A 105 -41.40 12.69 22.85
CA ASN A 105 -40.80 13.97 22.45
C ASN A 105 -40.30 14.01 21.00
N ALA A 106 -40.30 12.88 20.29
CA ALA A 106 -40.06 12.87 18.86
C ALA A 106 -41.32 13.42 18.18
N GLU A 107 -41.28 14.69 17.75
CA GLU A 107 -42.31 15.35 16.92
C GLU A 107 -42.57 14.65 15.55
N GLY A 108 -42.07 13.42 15.35
CA GLY A 108 -42.14 12.62 14.14
C GLY A 108 -43.04 11.39 14.24
N LEU A 109 -44.13 11.43 15.03
CA LEU A 109 -45.09 10.31 15.05
C LEU A 109 -45.83 10.12 13.71
N GLU A 110 -45.74 11.04 12.75
CA GLU A 110 -46.21 10.80 11.37
C GLU A 110 -45.37 9.72 10.64
N GLU A 111 -44.10 9.53 11.02
CA GLU A 111 -43.17 8.55 10.40
C GLU A 111 -43.18 7.19 11.12
N THR A 112 -43.91 7.06 12.23
CA THR A 112 -44.06 5.75 12.91
C THR A 112 -45.11 4.86 12.25
N ASN A 113 -46.01 5.42 11.43
CA ASN A 113 -46.99 4.63 10.69
C ASN A 113 -46.30 3.71 9.66
N ASP A 114 -45.28 4.21 8.95
CA ASP A 114 -44.48 3.41 8.01
C ASP A 114 -43.64 2.32 8.71
N PHE A 115 -43.13 2.60 9.92
CA PHE A 115 -42.39 1.62 10.71
C PHE A 115 -43.29 0.50 11.26
N LEU A 116 -44.51 0.84 11.69
CA LEU A 116 -45.49 -0.11 12.21
C LEU A 116 -46.20 -0.91 11.11
N GLU A 117 -46.31 -0.38 9.88
CA GLU A 117 -46.91 -1.08 8.73
C GLU A 117 -46.06 -2.26 8.22
N GLY A 118 -44.76 -2.26 8.53
CA GLY A 118 -43.83 -3.35 8.20
C GLY A 118 -43.72 -4.45 9.26
N ILE A 119 -44.27 -4.23 10.45
CA ILE A 119 -44.31 -5.24 11.52
C ILE A 119 -45.65 -5.97 11.36
N ASP A 120 -45.62 -7.17 10.80
CA ASP A 120 -46.80 -8.05 10.68
C ASP A 120 -47.14 -8.63 12.06
N ILE A 121 -47.74 -7.80 12.90
CA ILE A 121 -48.23 -8.21 14.21
C ILE A 121 -49.59 -8.87 13.99
N GLU A 122 -49.64 -10.20 14.05
CA GLU A 122 -50.90 -10.94 13.98
C GLU A 122 -51.80 -10.49 15.14
N ALA A 123 -53.07 -10.19 14.88
CA ALA A 123 -53.98 -9.66 15.89
C ALA A 123 -54.10 -10.55 17.14
N GLY A 124 -53.80 -11.85 17.01
CA GLY A 124 -53.74 -12.80 18.13
C GLY A 124 -52.56 -12.57 19.08
N ASP A 125 -51.43 -12.05 18.61
CA ASP A 125 -50.25 -11.79 19.45
C ASP A 125 -50.48 -10.56 20.35
N LEU A 126 -51.19 -9.55 19.84
CA LEU A 126 -51.61 -8.39 20.63
C LEU A 126 -52.67 -8.75 21.67
N GLU A 127 -53.61 -9.64 21.33
CA GLU A 127 -54.63 -10.10 22.28
C GLU A 127 -53.98 -10.87 23.44
N ASN A 128 -52.99 -11.72 23.15
CA ASN A 128 -52.22 -12.41 24.18
C ASN A 128 -51.41 -11.45 25.06
N PHE A 129 -50.78 -10.41 24.48
CA PHE A 129 -50.02 -9.41 25.22
C PHE A 129 -50.91 -8.55 26.14
N ILE A 130 -52.10 -8.16 25.67
CA ILE A 130 -53.07 -7.39 26.47
C ILE A 130 -53.64 -8.26 27.60
N ILE A 131 -53.93 -9.53 27.35
CA ILE A 131 -54.40 -10.47 28.38
C ILE A 131 -53.35 -10.66 29.48
N ASP A 132 -52.07 -10.72 29.12
CA ASP A 132 -50.97 -10.88 30.09
C ASP A 132 -50.78 -9.62 30.96
N LEU A 133 -50.95 -8.43 30.37
CA LEU A 133 -50.96 -7.16 31.11
C LEU A 133 -52.19 -7.01 32.02
N GLU A 134 -53.38 -7.38 31.56
CA GLU A 134 -54.61 -7.34 32.38
C GLU A 134 -54.59 -8.40 33.48
N GLY A 135 -53.85 -9.50 33.27
CA GLY A 135 -53.55 -10.52 34.28
C GLY A 135 -52.65 -10.02 35.42
N LEU A 136 -51.76 -9.06 35.15
CA LEU A 136 -50.89 -8.43 36.13
C LEU A 136 -51.58 -7.35 36.97
N GLU A 137 -52.67 -6.75 36.49
CA GLU A 137 -53.44 -5.74 37.25
C GLU A 137 -54.35 -6.37 38.33
N LYS A 138 -54.57 -7.69 38.30
CA LYS A 138 -55.44 -8.41 39.26
C LYS A 138 -54.74 -9.07 40.44
N ILE A 139 -53.46 -8.76 40.70
CA ILE A 139 -52.71 -9.18 41.90
C ILE A 139 -52.42 -7.97 42.79
#